data_AF-A0A9W6BLN7-F1
#
_entry.id   AF-A0A9W6BLN7-F1
#
_cell.length_a   1.000
_cell.length_b   1.000
_cell.length_c   1.000
_cell.angle_alpha   90.00
_cell.angle_beta   90.00
_cell.angle_gamma   90.00
#
_symmetry.space_group_name_H-M   'P 1'
#
loop_
_entity.id
_entity.type
_entity.pdbx_description
1 polymer ?
#
loop_
_entity_poly.entity_id
_entity_poly.type
_entity_poly.pdbx_seq_one_letter_code
_entity_poly.pdbx_strand_id
1 'polypeptide(L)'
;GSGAWVYGSGPRVYGSGPWVYGSGTWVYGAEPWVYGSGPWVYGSGAWVYGAGPRVYRADPWVYGSCTCVYGAGPWVYGSGTCVYGAEPWVYGSGPW
;
A
#
# COMPACT_ATOMS: atom_id res chain seq x y z
N GLY A 1 0.19 -18.29 8.08
CA GLY A 1 0.09 -17.84 9.49
C GLY A 1 -1.10 -16.92 9.57
N SER A 2 -2.03 -17.22 10.47
CA SER A 2 -3.27 -16.51 10.75
C SER A 2 -3.07 -14.99 10.77
N GLY A 3 -3.92 -14.25 10.05
CA GLY A 3 -3.82 -12.80 9.90
C GLY A 3 -3.65 -12.10 11.24
N ALA A 4 -2.49 -11.46 11.41
CA ALA A 4 -2.18 -10.68 12.60
C ALA A 4 -2.84 -9.31 12.49
N TRP A 5 -3.49 -8.87 13.57
CA TRP A 5 -4.02 -7.52 13.69
C TRP A 5 -2.99 -6.66 14.40
N VAL A 6 -2.61 -5.55 13.78
CA VAL A 6 -1.57 -4.66 14.29
C VAL A 6 -2.08 -3.24 14.30
N TYR A 7 -2.00 -2.60 15.46
CA TYR A 7 -2.45 -1.23 15.67
C TYR A 7 -1.31 -0.38 16.23
N GLY A 8 -1.15 0.84 15.73
CA GLY A 8 -0.27 1.83 16.33
C GLY A 8 0.68 2.52 15.36
N SER A 9 1.70 3.16 15.91
CA SER A 9 2.67 3.98 15.16
C SER A 9 4.01 3.27 15.05
N GLY A 10 4.50 3.10 13.82
CA GLY A 10 5.80 2.45 13.54
C GLY A 10 5.89 0.92 13.66
N PRO A 11 4.81 0.11 13.64
CA PRO A 11 4.98 -1.34 13.69
C PRO A 11 5.67 -1.88 12.44
N ARG A 12 6.42 -2.98 12.62
CA ARG A 12 6.96 -3.81 11.55
C ARG A 12 6.22 -5.13 11.54
N VAL A 13 5.62 -5.48 10.40
CA VAL A 13 4.73 -6.63 10.27
C VAL A 13 5.24 -7.51 9.14
N TYR A 14 5.33 -8.82 9.42
CA TYR A 14 5.80 -9.82 8.49
C TYR A 14 4.79 -10.97 8.41
N GLY A 15 4.49 -11.44 7.20
CA GLY A 15 3.69 -12.64 6.99
C GLY A 15 2.65 -12.52 5.88
N SER A 16 1.68 -13.42 5.89
CA SER A 16 0.61 -13.48 4.89
C SER A 16 -0.70 -13.01 5.51
N GLY A 17 -1.38 -12.08 4.86
CA GLY A 17 -2.68 -11.55 5.26
C GLY A 17 -2.74 -10.75 6.57
N PRO A 18 -1.74 -9.93 6.96
CA PRO A 18 -1.88 -9.09 8.15
C PRO A 18 -2.86 -7.94 7.91
N TRP A 19 -3.54 -7.53 8.98
CA TRP A 19 -4.38 -6.34 9.04
C TRP A 19 -3.67 -5.28 9.88
N VAL A 20 -3.34 -4.15 9.27
CA VAL A 20 -2.51 -3.12 9.88
C VAL A 20 -3.24 -1.79 9.85
N TYR A 21 -3.42 -1.19 11.02
CA TYR A 21 -4.01 0.14 11.18
C TYR A 21 -3.05 1.07 11.90
N GLY A 22 -2.67 2.18 11.28
CA GLY A 22 -1.91 3.24 11.96
C GLY A 22 -0.95 4.00 11.06
N SER A 23 0.10 4.55 11.67
CA SER A 23 0.98 5.52 11.02
C SER A 23 2.42 5.03 10.93
N GLY A 24 3.08 5.26 9.79
CA GLY A 24 4.49 4.91 9.58
C GLY A 24 4.76 3.40 9.67
N THR A 25 3.79 2.58 9.27
CA THR A 25 3.88 1.12 9.40
C THR A 25 4.75 0.53 8.28
N TRP A 26 5.44 -0.57 8.56
CA TRP A 26 6.24 -1.30 7.58
C TRP A 26 5.70 -2.72 7.47
N VAL A 27 5.26 -3.11 6.28
CA VAL A 27 4.57 -4.38 6.07
C VAL A 27 5.26 -5.16 4.96
N TYR A 28 5.62 -6.39 5.27
CA TYR A 28 6.34 -7.30 4.39
C TYR A 28 5.57 -8.62 4.25
N GLY A 29 5.21 -8.96 3.02
CA GLY A 29 4.66 -10.27 2.69
C GLY A 29 3.47 -10.23 1.74
N ALA A 30 2.66 -11.28 1.76
CA ALA A 30 1.58 -11.46 0.80
C ALA A 30 0.24 -10.98 1.36
N GLU A 31 -0.57 -10.33 0.52
CA GLU A 31 -1.97 -9.99 0.81
C GLU A 31 -2.23 -9.12 2.05
N PRO A 32 -1.38 -8.14 2.44
CA PRO A 32 -1.72 -7.28 3.56
C PRO A 32 -2.92 -6.34 3.32
N TRP A 33 -3.63 -6.04 4.39
CA TRP A 33 -4.62 -4.97 4.44
C TRP A 33 -4.07 -3.85 5.32
N VAL A 34 -3.82 -2.69 4.73
CA VAL A 34 -3.15 -1.58 5.42
C VAL A 34 -4.00 -0.32 5.35
N TYR A 35 -4.29 0.25 6.51
CA TYR A 35 -5.01 1.51 6.65
C TYR A 35 -4.18 2.51 7.45
N GLY A 36 -4.00 3.72 6.92
CA GLY A 36 -3.50 4.87 7.68
C GLY A 36 -2.49 5.73 6.93
N SER A 37 -1.53 6.31 7.65
CA SER A 37 -0.67 7.37 7.11
C SER A 37 0.78 6.92 6.98
N GLY A 38 1.38 7.11 5.80
CA GLY A 38 2.77 6.78 5.51
C GLY A 38 3.16 5.29 5.62
N PRO A 39 2.30 4.31 5.25
CA PRO A 39 2.72 2.92 5.29
C PRO A 39 3.73 2.61 4.17
N TRP A 40 4.65 1.71 4.47
CA TRP A 40 5.59 1.11 3.51
C TRP A 40 5.21 -0.35 3.32
N VAL A 41 4.85 -0.75 2.10
CA VAL A 41 4.34 -2.09 1.82
C VAL A 41 5.14 -2.77 0.73
N TYR A 42 5.68 -3.95 1.06
CA TYR A 42 6.50 -4.78 0.17
C TYR A 42 5.92 -6.20 0.08
N GLY A 43 5.88 -6.77 -1.13
CA GLY A 43 5.49 -8.18 -1.32
C GLY A 43 4.64 -8.46 -2.56
N SER A 44 3.45 -9.05 -2.41
CA SER A 44 2.58 -9.43 -3.54
C SER A 44 1.10 -9.34 -3.14
N GLY A 45 0.28 -8.66 -3.94
CA GLY A 45 -1.16 -8.47 -3.71
C GLY A 45 -1.44 -7.74 -2.40
N ALA A 46 -2.06 -6.56 -2.42
CA ALA A 46 -2.50 -5.97 -1.15
C ALA A 46 -3.43 -4.77 -1.36
N TRP A 47 -4.02 -4.36 -0.25
CA TRP A 47 -4.99 -3.30 -0.19
C TRP A 47 -4.46 -2.23 0.75
N VAL A 48 -4.21 -1.04 0.21
CA VAL A 48 -3.64 0.08 0.96
C VAL A 48 -4.58 1.27 0.89
N TYR A 49 -5.02 1.76 2.04
CA TYR A 49 -5.87 2.93 2.16
C TYR A 49 -5.20 4.01 3.02
N GLY A 50 -5.14 5.24 2.52
CA GLY A 50 -4.80 6.42 3.32
C GLY A 50 -3.84 7.38 2.63
N ALA A 51 -2.99 8.07 3.39
CA ALA A 51 -2.17 9.18 2.87
C ALA A 51 -0.68 8.82 2.88
N GLY A 52 0.06 9.19 1.83
CA GLY A 52 1.51 8.94 1.77
C GLY A 52 2.00 7.49 1.67
N PRO A 53 1.21 6.48 1.22
CA PRO A 53 1.72 5.12 1.13
C PRO A 53 2.84 5.01 0.09
N ARG A 54 3.85 4.19 0.40
CA ARG A 54 4.85 3.72 -0.55
C ARG A 54 4.70 2.23 -0.73
N VAL A 55 4.38 1.81 -1.96
CA VAL A 55 4.07 0.43 -2.28
C VAL A 55 5.02 -0.08 -3.35
N TYR A 56 5.71 -1.19 -3.09
CA TYR A 56 6.65 -1.81 -4.02
C TYR A 56 6.27 -3.28 -4.22
N ARG A 57 5.44 -3.58 -5.24
CA ARG A 57 5.00 -4.95 -5.58
C ARG A 57 4.13 -5.07 -6.83
N ALA A 58 3.82 -6.32 -7.22
CA ALA A 58 2.79 -6.67 -8.19
C ALA A 58 1.35 -6.57 -7.62
N ASP A 59 0.44 -6.12 -8.48
CA ASP A 59 -1.01 -6.00 -8.32
C ASP A 59 -1.47 -5.29 -7.03
N PRO A 60 -0.94 -4.10 -6.71
CA PRO A 60 -1.42 -3.35 -5.57
C PRO A 60 -2.73 -2.63 -5.85
N TRP A 61 -3.65 -2.67 -4.89
CA TRP A 61 -4.82 -1.80 -4.82
C TRP A 61 -4.54 -0.68 -3.82
N VAL A 62 -4.52 0.56 -4.28
CA VAL A 62 -4.17 1.74 -3.49
C VAL A 62 -5.26 2.78 -3.61
N TYR A 63 -5.82 3.20 -2.47
CA TYR A 63 -6.76 4.31 -2.38
C TYR A 63 -6.18 5.39 -1.48
N GLY A 64 -6.02 6.62 -1.96
CA GLY A 64 -5.37 7.62 -1.14
C GLY A 64 -4.88 8.88 -1.83
N SER A 65 -4.17 9.69 -1.06
CA SER A 65 -3.46 10.87 -1.56
C SER A 65 -1.96 10.75 -1.36
N CYS A 66 -1.19 11.43 -2.22
CA CYS A 66 0.28 11.49 -2.14
C CYS A 66 0.92 10.09 -2.17
N THR A 67 0.45 9.21 -3.05
CA THR A 67 0.86 7.79 -3.08
C THR A 67 2.03 7.58 -4.04
N CYS A 68 2.97 6.69 -3.69
CA CYS A 68 3.99 6.22 -4.61
C CYS A 68 3.87 4.71 -4.77
N VAL A 69 3.68 4.24 -6.01
CA VAL A 69 3.48 2.83 -6.32
C VAL A 69 4.50 2.38 -7.36
N TYR A 70 5.16 1.26 -7.09
CA TYR A 70 6.17 0.64 -7.94
C TYR A 70 5.81 -0.83 -8.19
N GLY A 71 5.68 -1.24 -9.45
CA GLY A 71 5.47 -2.64 -9.83
C GLY A 71 4.58 -2.85 -11.06
N ALA A 72 3.98 -4.04 -11.18
CA ALA A 72 3.13 -4.40 -12.31
C ALA A 72 1.66 -4.44 -11.90
N GLY A 73 0.75 -4.02 -12.79
CA GLY A 73 -0.70 -4.07 -12.58
C GLY A 73 -1.27 -3.24 -11.41
N PRO A 74 -0.74 -2.07 -11.03
CA PRO A 74 -1.29 -1.32 -9.92
C PRO A 74 -2.65 -0.70 -10.26
N TRP A 75 -3.59 -0.80 -9.32
CA TRP A 75 -4.87 -0.10 -9.31
C TRP A 75 -4.81 1.02 -8.28
N VAL A 76 -4.85 2.27 -8.74
CA VAL A 76 -4.66 3.45 -7.89
C VAL A 76 -5.84 4.39 -8.05
N TYR A 77 -6.43 4.78 -6.92
CA TYR A 77 -7.50 5.77 -6.84
C TYR A 77 -7.08 6.92 -5.93
N GLY A 78 -7.14 8.15 -6.44
CA GLY A 78 -7.00 9.38 -5.65
C GLY A 78 -6.11 10.45 -6.29
N SER A 79 -5.42 11.25 -5.48
CA SER A 79 -4.74 12.46 -5.93
C SER A 79 -3.26 12.51 -5.58
N GLY A 80 -2.44 13.11 -6.46
CA GLY A 80 -1.00 13.24 -6.24
C GLY A 80 -0.31 11.88 -6.21
N THR A 81 -0.60 11.04 -7.20
CA THR A 81 -0.12 9.66 -7.24
C THR A 81 1.01 9.51 -8.25
N CYS A 82 2.11 8.90 -7.82
CA CYS A 82 3.25 8.57 -8.67
C CYS A 82 3.30 7.07 -8.88
N VAL A 83 3.04 6.60 -10.09
CA VAL A 83 3.00 5.17 -10.41
C VAL A 83 4.11 4.83 -11.41
N TYR A 84 4.96 3.87 -11.04
CA TYR A 84 6.09 3.41 -11.83
C TYR A 84 5.96 1.92 -12.10
N GLY A 85 5.94 1.55 -13.38
CA GLY A 85 6.00 0.15 -13.82
C GLY A 85 5.01 -0.14 -14.93
N ALA A 86 4.55 -1.39 -15.01
CA ALA A 86 3.79 -1.89 -16.15
C ALA A 86 2.28 -1.88 -15.87
N GLU A 87 1.50 -1.50 -16.89
CA GLU A 87 0.04 -1.62 -16.93
C GLU A 87 -0.71 -1.00 -15.72
N PRO A 88 -0.43 0.28 -15.38
CA PRO A 88 -1.12 0.94 -14.28
C PRO A 88 -2.54 1.37 -14.67
N TRP A 89 -3.48 1.14 -13.75
CA TRP A 89 -4.82 1.72 -13.77
C TRP A 89 -4.88 2.83 -12.73
N VAL A 90 -4.92 4.08 -13.16
CA VAL A 90 -4.95 5.25 -12.27
C VAL A 90 -6.23 6.04 -12.50
N TYR A 91 -7.01 6.22 -11.43
CA TYR A 91 -8.19 7.05 -11.42
C TYR A 91 -8.03 8.22 -10.44
N GLY A 92 -8.09 9.44 -10.95
CA GLY A 92 -7.97 10.68 -10.18
C GLY A 92 -6.92 11.61 -10.76
N SER A 93 -6.44 12.57 -9.96
CA SER A 93 -5.42 13.52 -10.42
C SER A 93 -4.05 12.85 -10.40
N GLY A 94 -3.50 12.66 -11.60
CA GLY A 94 -2.15 12.15 -11.84
C GLY A 94 -1.05 13.02 -11.21
N PRO A 95 0.21 12.57 -11.29
CA PRO A 95 1.31 13.18 -10.56
C PRO A 95 1.52 14.63 -10.98
N TRP A 96 1.92 15.44 -10.01
CA TRP A 96 2.74 16.63 -10.23
C TRP A 96 4.19 16.18 -10.41
#